data_AF-A0A5J5ESB3-F1
#
_entry.id   AF-A0A5J5ESB3-F1
#
_cell.length_a   1.000
_cell.length_b   1.000
_cell.length_c   1.000
_cell.angle_alpha   90.00
_cell.angle_beta   90.00
_cell.angle_gamma   90.00
#
_symmetry.space_group_name_H-M   'P 1'
#
loop_
_entity.id
_entity.type
_entity.pdbx_description
1 polymer ?
#
loop_
_entity_poly.entity_id
_entity_poly.type
_entity_poly.pdbx_seq_one_letter_code
_entity_poly.pdbx_strand_id
1 'polypeptide(L)'
;MSFTLRALAPLGRRTFTTSAVLKNAVNTAPAAPAKRPVGAFRGGIFGFLLGATVAGAASYFYVYEEYKVANEMLTEDIDNLRMSIQRMELHLRALEEQVADQAAAAAKGKK
;
A
#
# COMPACT_ATOMS: atom_id res chain seq x y z
N MET A 1 -42.15 -25.36 13.65
CA MET A 1 -41.01 -24.52 13.26
C MET A 1 -39.93 -25.44 12.72
N SER A 2 -39.88 -25.61 11.40
CA SER A 2 -38.99 -26.57 10.73
C SER A 2 -37.74 -25.84 10.25
N PHE A 3 -36.60 -26.12 10.86
CA PHE A 3 -35.30 -25.59 10.45
C PHE A 3 -34.64 -26.57 9.49
N THR A 4 -34.68 -26.26 8.19
CA THR A 4 -33.87 -26.94 7.17
C THR A 4 -32.46 -26.35 7.16
N LEU A 5 -31.50 -27.07 7.76
CA LEU A 5 -30.07 -26.78 7.63
C LEU A 5 -29.58 -27.24 6.25
N ARG A 6 -29.23 -26.29 5.39
CA ARG A 6 -28.54 -26.54 4.12
C ARG A 6 -27.09 -26.91 4.42
N ALA A 7 -26.75 -28.20 4.28
CA ALA A 7 -25.38 -28.66 4.39
C ALA A 7 -24.51 -28.04 3.29
N LEU A 8 -23.40 -27.42 3.71
CA LEU A 8 -22.35 -26.88 2.85
C LEU A 8 -21.64 -28.05 2.15
N ALA A 9 -21.53 -28.01 0.82
CA ALA A 9 -20.83 -29.03 0.05
C ALA A 9 -19.35 -29.12 0.49
N PRO A 10 -18.79 -30.33 0.70
CA PRO A 10 -17.36 -30.46 0.95
C PRO A 10 -16.60 -30.05 -0.32
N LEU A 11 -15.82 -28.97 -0.25
CA LEU A 11 -14.82 -28.63 -1.26
C LEU A 11 -13.91 -29.87 -1.44
N GLY A 12 -13.93 -30.43 -2.65
CA GLY A 12 -13.28 -31.69 -2.97
C GLY A 12 -11.82 -31.70 -2.54
N ARG A 13 -11.53 -32.46 -1.48
CA ARG A 13 -10.19 -32.85 -1.10
C ARG A 13 -9.65 -33.72 -2.24
N ARG A 14 -8.85 -33.14 -3.13
CA ARG A 14 -8.14 -33.85 -4.20
C ARG A 14 -7.20 -34.88 -3.55
N THR A 15 -7.68 -36.10 -3.40
CA THR A 15 -6.87 -37.25 -3.00
C THR A 15 -6.03 -37.68 -4.18
N PHE A 16 -4.71 -37.48 -4.10
CA PHE A 16 -3.76 -38.06 -5.05
C PHE A 16 -3.70 -39.58 -4.81
N THR A 17 -4.54 -40.33 -5.52
CA THR A 17 -4.46 -41.79 -5.56
C THR A 17 -3.31 -42.19 -6.50
N THR A 18 -2.19 -42.62 -5.94
CA THR A 18 -1.12 -43.26 -6.72
C THR A 18 -1.35 -44.77 -6.64
N SER A 19 -1.95 -45.35 -7.68
CA SER A 19 -2.28 -46.77 -7.69
C SER A 19 -1.03 -47.64 -7.49
N ALA A 20 -1.09 -48.58 -6.56
CA ALA A 20 0.01 -49.51 -6.22
C ALA A 20 0.57 -50.29 -7.43
N VAL A 21 -0.20 -50.43 -8.51
CA VAL A 21 0.22 -51.08 -9.76
C VAL A 21 1.44 -50.39 -10.40
N LEU A 22 1.53 -49.05 -10.32
CA LEU A 22 2.69 -48.31 -10.82
C LEU A 22 3.96 -48.56 -9.99
N LYS A 23 3.82 -48.83 -8.68
CA LYS A 23 4.97 -49.14 -7.80
C LYS A 23 5.57 -50.52 -8.13
N ASN A 24 4.73 -51.50 -8.45
CA ASN A 24 5.22 -52.82 -8.85
C ASN A 24 5.91 -52.80 -10.22
N ALA A 25 5.42 -52.00 -11.18
CA ALA A 25 6.05 -51.84 -12.49
C ALA A 25 7.45 -51.19 -12.39
N VAL A 26 7.65 -50.26 -11.45
CA VAL A 26 8.98 -49.66 -11.17
C VAL A 26 9.97 -50.70 -10.61
N ASN A 27 9.51 -51.71 -9.87
CA ASN A 27 10.37 -52.75 -9.31
C ASN A 27 10.78 -53.84 -10.31
N THR A 28 10.14 -53.94 -11.48
CA THR A 28 10.42 -54.98 -12.51
C THR A 28 11.05 -54.44 -13.79
N ALA A 29 11.11 -53.13 -13.98
CA ALA A 29 11.78 -52.51 -15.13
C ALA A 29 13.27 -52.25 -14.82
N PRO A 30 14.18 -52.37 -15.80
CA PRO A 30 15.56 -51.91 -15.62
C PRO A 30 15.54 -50.43 -15.25
N ALA A 31 16.15 -50.09 -14.11
CA ALA A 31 16.14 -48.75 -13.56
C ALA A 31 16.63 -47.75 -14.61
N ALA A 32 15.71 -46.92 -15.12
CA ALA A 32 16.07 -45.82 -16.00
C ALA A 32 17.13 -44.96 -15.28
N PRO A 33 18.17 -44.47 -15.99
CA PRO A 33 19.24 -43.71 -15.37
C PRO A 33 18.63 -42.52 -14.62
N ALA A 34 18.82 -42.48 -13.31
CA ALA A 34 18.30 -41.43 -12.45
C ALA A 34 18.88 -40.08 -12.90
N LYS A 35 18.14 -39.34 -13.73
CA LYS A 35 18.49 -37.97 -14.09
C LYS A 35 18.45 -37.15 -12.81
N ARG A 36 19.63 -36.81 -12.30
CA ARG A 36 19.78 -35.93 -11.13
C ARG A 36 18.99 -34.65 -11.40
N PRO A 37 18.08 -34.22 -10.50
CA PRO A 37 17.24 -33.05 -10.69
C PRO A 37 18.06 -31.77 -10.50
N VAL A 38 19.06 -31.57 -11.35
CA VAL A 38 19.90 -30.36 -11.36
C VAL A 38 19.12 -29.12 -11.83
N GLY A 39 17.94 -29.29 -12.43
CA GLY A 39 17.10 -28.21 -12.93
C GLY A 39 16.31 -27.46 -11.85
N ALA A 40 15.79 -28.16 -10.83
CA ALA A 40 14.92 -27.55 -9.81
C ALA A 40 15.69 -26.59 -8.88
N PHE A 41 16.91 -26.96 -8.47
CA PHE A 41 17.76 -26.10 -7.65
C PHE A 41 18.34 -24.92 -8.44
N ARG A 42 18.68 -25.12 -9.72
CA ARG A 42 19.16 -24.04 -10.60
C ARG A 42 18.06 -23.03 -10.92
N GLY A 43 16.83 -23.50 -11.17
CA GLY A 43 15.67 -22.64 -11.39
C GLY A 43 15.17 -21.95 -10.11
N GLY A 44 15.24 -22.63 -8.96
CA GLY A 44 14.81 -22.08 -7.68
C GLY A 44 15.68 -20.91 -7.22
N ILE A 45 17.01 -21.08 -7.23
CA ILE A 45 17.93 -20.00 -6.82
C ILE A 45 17.90 -18.85 -7.85
N PHE A 46 17.90 -19.17 -9.14
CA PHE A 46 17.83 -18.14 -10.18
C PHE A 46 16.51 -17.37 -10.15
N GLY A 47 15.38 -18.07 -10.01
CA GLY A 47 14.07 -17.47 -9.87
C GLY A 47 13.91 -16.66 -8.58
N PHE A 48 14.50 -17.13 -7.47
CA PHE A 48 14.54 -16.38 -6.22
C PHE A 48 15.35 -15.09 -6.36
N LEU A 49 16.55 -15.15 -6.97
CA LEU A 49 17.39 -13.97 -7.17
C LEU A 49 16.74 -12.97 -8.15
N LEU A 50 16.15 -13.48 -9.23
CA LEU A 50 15.38 -12.67 -10.18
C LEU A 50 14.21 -11.99 -9.48
N GLY A 51 13.42 -12.77 -8.72
CA GLY A 51 12.29 -12.26 -7.95
C GLY A 51 12.69 -11.25 -6.88
N ALA A 52 13.77 -11.52 -6.13
CA ALA A 52 14.30 -10.61 -5.12
C ALA A 52 14.82 -9.30 -5.74
N THR A 53 15.43 -9.37 -6.93
CA THR A 53 15.89 -8.18 -7.66
C THR A 53 14.71 -7.35 -8.16
N VAL A 54 13.67 -8.00 -8.72
CA VAL A 54 12.45 -7.31 -9.16
C VAL A 54 11.71 -6.71 -7.97
N ALA A 55 11.57 -7.44 -6.86
CA ALA A 55 10.95 -6.94 -5.63
C ALA A 55 11.75 -5.79 -5.02
N GLY A 56 13.08 -5.88 -5.02
CA GLY A 56 13.98 -4.80 -4.59
C GLY A 56 13.85 -3.56 -5.47
N ALA A 57 13.85 -3.72 -6.79
CA ALA A 57 13.63 -2.62 -7.73
C ALA A 57 12.26 -1.98 -7.55
N ALA A 58 11.20 -2.78 -7.40
CA ALA A 58 9.85 -2.29 -7.12
C ALA A 58 9.80 -1.48 -5.82
N SER A 59 10.45 -1.96 -4.75
CA SER A 59 10.54 -1.22 -3.49
C SER A 59 11.33 0.09 -3.63
N TYR A 60 12.40 0.09 -4.45
CA TYR A 60 13.21 1.28 -4.72
C TYR A 60 12.41 2.34 -5.49
N PHE A 61 11.66 1.94 -6.53
CA PHE A 61 10.83 2.87 -7.31
C PHE A 61 9.64 3.40 -6.52
N TYR A 62 8.99 2.56 -5.69
CA TYR A 62 7.88 3.01 -4.85
C TYR A 62 8.31 4.11 -3.87
N VAL A 63 9.42 3.89 -3.16
CA VAL A 63 9.97 4.88 -2.23
C VAL A 63 10.40 6.16 -2.97
N TYR A 64 10.94 6.04 -4.19
CA TYR A 64 11.33 7.19 -5.01
C TYR A 64 10.14 8.08 -5.43
N GLU A 65 8.99 7.48 -5.73
CA GLU A 65 7.75 8.23 -6.02
C GLU A 65 7.23 8.94 -4.77
N GLU A 66 7.25 8.27 -3.61
CA GLU A 66 6.82 8.85 -2.33
C GLU A 66 7.69 10.06 -1.92
N TYR A 67 9.00 10.02 -2.22
CA TYR A 67 9.90 11.16 -2.05
C TYR A 67 9.58 12.36 -2.96
N LYS A 68 9.06 12.13 -4.17
CA LYS A 68 8.65 13.22 -5.06
C LYS A 68 7.35 13.86 -4.59
N VAL A 69 6.37 13.04 -4.20
CA VAL A 69 5.07 13.51 -3.69
C VAL A 69 5.25 14.35 -2.42
N ALA A 70 6.17 13.97 -1.53
CA ALA A 70 6.46 14.74 -0.31
C ALA A 70 7.08 16.13 -0.58
N ASN A 71 7.86 16.29 -1.65
CA ASN A 71 8.44 17.60 -2.01
C ASN A 71 7.42 18.53 -2.69
N GLU A 72 6.47 17.96 -3.43
CA GLU A 72 5.36 18.72 -4.00
C GLU A 72 4.41 19.20 -2.90
N MET A 73 4.16 18.36 -1.89
CA MET A 73 3.37 18.70 -0.69
C MET A 73 4.01 19.81 0.17
N LEU A 74 5.35 19.92 0.17
CA LEU A 74 6.07 20.98 0.88
C LEU A 74 5.89 22.37 0.22
N THR A 75 5.62 22.40 -1.08
CA THR A 75 5.36 23.64 -1.82
C THR A 75 3.92 24.11 -1.59
N GLU A 76 2.98 23.17 -1.54
CA GLU A 76 1.58 23.44 -1.20
C GLU A 76 1.41 23.99 0.23
N ASP A 77 2.16 23.48 1.21
CA ASP A 77 2.10 23.97 2.60
C ASP A 77 2.64 25.40 2.75
N ILE A 78 3.69 25.77 2.01
CA ILE A 78 4.21 27.14 1.98
C ILE A 78 3.15 28.11 1.45
N ASP A 79 2.41 27.73 0.40
CA ASP A 79 1.36 28.56 -0.17
C ASP A 79 0.14 28.67 0.76
N ASN A 80 -0.25 27.57 1.41
CA ASN A 80 -1.31 27.58 2.43
C ASN A 80 -0.95 28.47 3.63
N LEU A 81 0.29 28.40 4.11
CA LEU A 81 0.75 29.23 5.22
C LEU A 81 0.76 30.72 4.83
N ARG A 82 1.19 31.06 3.62
CA ARG A 82 1.15 32.44 3.10
C ARG A 82 -0.28 32.98 3.02
N MET A 83 -1.23 32.18 2.54
CA MET A 83 -2.64 32.56 2.55
C MET A 83 -3.19 32.77 3.96
N SER A 84 -2.78 31.94 4.92
CA SER A 84 -3.18 32.09 6.32
C SER A 84 -2.65 33.38 6.95
N ILE A 85 -1.39 33.74 6.68
CA ILE A 85 -0.78 35.01 7.14
C ILE A 85 -1.52 36.20 6.53
N GLN A 86 -1.79 36.19 5.23
CA GLN A 86 -2.52 37.29 4.57
C GLN A 86 -3.92 37.49 5.16
N ARG A 87 -4.63 36.41 5.49
CA ARG A 87 -5.94 36.50 6.16
C ARG A 87 -5.82 37.08 7.57
N MET A 88 -4.79 36.69 8.32
CA MET A 88 -4.55 37.24 9.67
C MET A 88 -4.24 38.74 9.62
N GLU A 89 -3.43 39.20 8.67
CA GLU A 89 -3.14 40.63 8.47
C GLU A 89 -4.40 41.43 8.11
N LEU A 90 -5.27 40.87 7.25
CA LEU A 90 -6.56 41.49 6.93
C LEU A 90 -7.46 41.58 8.16
N HIS A 91 -7.50 40.54 8.99
CA HIS A 91 -8.26 40.56 10.24
C HIS A 91 -7.72 41.58 11.25
N LEU A 92 -6.39 41.70 11.38
CA LEU A 92 -5.79 42.71 12.25
C LEU A 92 -6.13 44.13 11.78
N ARG A 93 -6.04 44.41 10.47
CA ARG A 93 -6.44 45.72 9.92
C ARG A 93 -7.91 46.03 10.15
N ALA A 94 -8.79 45.04 9.93
CA ALA A 94 -10.21 45.21 10.18
C ALA A 94 -10.50 45.49 11.67
N LEU A 95 -9.76 44.86 12.58
CA LEU A 95 -9.86 45.13 14.02
C LEU A 95 -9.33 46.52 14.38
N GLU A 96 -8.21 46.95 13.82
CA GLU A 96 -7.66 48.30 14.01
C GLU A 96 -8.65 49.38 13.55
N GLU A 97 -9.28 49.19 12.39
CA GLU A 97 -10.29 50.10 11.85
C GLU A 97 -11.54 50.16 12.75
N GLN A 98 -12.05 49.01 13.19
CA GLN A 98 -13.19 48.95 14.11
C GLN A 98 -12.89 49.64 15.45
N VAL A 99 -11.69 49.46 16.01
CA VAL A 99 -11.29 50.12 17.26
C VAL A 99 -11.17 51.63 17.07
N ALA A 100 -10.64 52.09 15.93
CA ALA A 100 -10.56 53.52 15.61
C ALA A 100 -11.95 54.16 15.49
N ASP A 101 -12.89 53.50 14.82
CA ASP A 101 -14.28 53.96 14.68
C ASP A 101 -15.02 53.99 16.02
N GLN A 102 -14.83 52.95 16.86
CA GLN A 102 -15.38 52.91 18.22
C GLN A 102 -14.82 54.03 19.11
N ALA A 103 -13.52 54.31 19.01
CA ALA A 103 -12.89 55.42 19.74
C ALA A 103 -13.43 56.78 19.27
N ALA A 104 -13.62 56.97 17.97
CA ALA A 104 -14.21 58.19 17.41
C ALA A 104 -15.69 58.37 17.81
N ALA A 105 -16.46 57.27 17.91
CA ALA A 105 -17.84 57.29 18.39
C ALA A 105 -17.92 57.62 19.90
N ALA A 106 -17.04 57.04 20.72
CA ALA A 106 -16.95 57.35 22.15
C ALA A 106 -16.58 58.82 22.43
N ALA A 107 -15.76 59.43 21.57
CA ALA A 107 -15.43 60.85 21.67
C ALA A 107 -16.60 61.80 21.32
N LYS A 108 -17.54 61.36 20.48
CA LYS A 108 -18.73 62.15 20.10
C LYS A 108 -19.84 62.14 21.16
N GLY A 109 -19.93 61.09 21.99
CA GLY A 109 -20.96 60.96 23.03
C GLY A 109 -20.75 61.80 24.30
N LYS A 110 -19.65 62.57 24.38
CA LYS A 110 -19.27 63.35 25.58
C LYS A 110 -19.52 64.87 25.44
N LYS A 111 -20.32 65.29 24.46
CA LYS A 111 -20.74 66.68 24.27
C LYS A 111 -22.18 66.88 24.67
#